data_AF-A0AA39F3X9-F1
#
_entry.id   AF-A0AA39F3X9-F1
#
_cell.length_a   1.000
_cell.length_b   1.000
_cell.length_c   1.000
_cell.angle_alpha   90.00
_cell.angle_beta   90.00
_cell.angle_gamma   90.00
#
_symmetry.space_group_name_H-M   'P 1'
#
loop_
_entity.id
_entity.type
_entity.pdbx_description
1 polymer ?
#
loop_
_entity_poly.entity_id
_entity_poly.type
_entity_poly.pdbx_seq_one_letter_code
_entity_poly.pdbx_strand_id
1 'polypeptide(L)'
;MFYNDIGLHYTIEIFLESGTTIMCAVKGIRWWTHRHQLHNIIHELSIQWENIRVQNILTIENIKEATNTKLVQTIFIAVMLTAGGIYILRPYIMLLSYSLRSNTNNSIDYDNLMTYTAGYPFAIKTLQECFFIITYQQITAFVACVYWVSCDILYATITTQITIQFLVLARRLESIIAGDDYLQHDDDVHSQLRDIAMQHNQLFG
;
A
#
# COMPACT_ATOMS: atom_id res chain seq x y z
N MET A 1 -1.98 -20.18 -36.89
CA MET A 1 -2.93 -19.92 -35.79
C MET A 1 -2.25 -19.44 -34.50
N PHE A 2 -0.98 -19.79 -34.22
CA PHE A 2 -0.22 -19.34 -33.04
C PHE A 2 0.24 -17.87 -33.03
N TYR A 3 0.25 -17.17 -34.17
CA TYR A 3 0.78 -15.80 -34.27
C TYR A 3 -0.18 -14.74 -33.69
N ASN A 4 -1.49 -14.97 -33.73
CA ASN A 4 -2.49 -14.07 -33.14
C ASN A 4 -2.49 -14.12 -31.61
N ASP A 5 -2.17 -15.27 -31.02
CA ASP A 5 -2.14 -15.45 -29.56
C ASP A 5 -0.98 -14.67 -28.93
N ILE A 6 0.20 -14.73 -29.55
CA ILE A 6 1.40 -14.05 -29.07
C ILE A 6 1.19 -12.52 -29.11
N GLY A 7 0.64 -12.00 -30.20
CA GLY A 7 0.32 -10.57 -30.31
C GLY A 7 -0.71 -10.10 -29.28
N LEU A 8 -1.75 -10.90 -29.02
CA LEU A 8 -2.76 -10.60 -28.01
C LEU A 8 -2.13 -10.53 -26.61
N HIS A 9 -1.30 -11.51 -26.25
CA HIS A 9 -0.59 -11.53 -24.96
C HIS A 9 0.27 -10.29 -24.76
N TYR A 10 1.05 -9.88 -25.76
CA TYR A 10 1.87 -8.67 -25.68
C TYR A 10 1.02 -7.40 -25.54
N THR A 11 -0.08 -7.28 -26.28
CA THR A 11 -0.95 -6.10 -26.15
C THR A 11 -1.61 -6.00 -24.78
N ILE A 12 -1.98 -7.14 -24.17
CA ILE A 12 -2.52 -7.18 -22.81
C ILE A 12 -1.45 -6.80 -21.79
N GLU A 13 -0.22 -7.31 -21.94
CA GLU A 13 0.89 -6.99 -21.04
C GLU A 13 1.23 -5.49 -21.07
N ILE A 14 1.35 -4.89 -22.25
CA ILE A 14 1.57 -3.44 -22.42
C ILE A 14 0.42 -2.62 -21.82
N PHE A 15 -0.83 -3.06 -21.99
CA PHE A 15 -1.98 -2.36 -21.43
C PHE A 15 -2.00 -2.42 -19.89
N LEU A 16 -1.65 -3.57 -19.31
CA LEU A 16 -1.55 -3.74 -17.85
C LEU A 16 -0.39 -2.92 -17.27
N GLU A 17 0.75 -2.90 -17.94
CA GLU A 17 1.93 -2.13 -17.53
C GLU A 17 1.70 -0.61 -17.60
N SER A 18 1.10 -0.13 -18.69
CA SER A 18 0.74 1.28 -18.82
C SER A 18 -0.31 1.68 -17.79
N GLY A 19 -1.33 0.84 -17.58
CA GLY A 19 -2.37 1.08 -16.57
C GLY A 19 -1.81 1.14 -15.14
N THR A 20 -0.92 0.21 -14.78
CA THR A 20 -0.27 0.22 -13.46
C THR A 20 0.66 1.42 -13.28
N THR A 21 1.40 1.81 -14.31
CA THR A 21 2.25 3.01 -14.29
C THR A 21 1.44 4.29 -14.09
N ILE A 22 0.31 4.43 -14.79
CA ILE A 22 -0.60 5.58 -14.63
C ILE A 22 -1.19 5.60 -13.22
N MET A 23 -1.64 4.46 -12.70
CA MET A 23 -2.13 4.35 -11.32
C MET A 23 -1.07 4.76 -10.29
N CYS A 24 0.18 4.32 -10.47
CA CYS A 24 1.31 4.70 -9.63
C CYS A 24 1.58 6.21 -9.70
N ALA A 25 1.59 6.81 -10.89
CA ALA A 25 1.80 8.24 -11.07
C ALA A 25 0.68 9.06 -10.41
N VAL A 26 -0.58 8.65 -10.57
CA VAL A 26 -1.74 9.32 -9.94
C VAL A 26 -1.68 9.22 -8.42
N LYS A 27 -1.36 8.04 -7.86
CA LYS A 27 -1.13 7.88 -6.41
C LYS A 27 0.03 8.76 -5.93
N GLY A 28 1.12 8.84 -6.71
CA GLY A 28 2.27 9.72 -6.50
C GLY A 28 1.88 11.19 -6.36
N ILE A 29 1.18 11.71 -7.36
CA ILE A 29 0.74 13.10 -7.42
C ILE A 29 -0.26 13.41 -6.30
N ARG A 30 -1.22 12.52 -6.04
CA ARG A 30 -2.20 12.70 -4.96
C ARG A 30 -1.52 12.78 -3.59
N TRP A 31 -0.58 11.89 -3.32
CA TRP A 31 0.19 11.92 -2.08
C TRP A 31 1.00 13.20 -1.95
N TRP A 32 1.72 13.59 -3.01
CA TRP A 32 2.54 14.79 -3.00
C TRP A 32 1.71 16.05 -2.75
N THR A 33 0.57 16.17 -3.41
CA THR A 33 -0.34 17.32 -3.26
C THR A 33 -0.99 17.37 -1.88
N HIS A 34 -1.33 16.22 -1.29
CA HIS A 34 -2.04 16.16 -0.01
C HIS A 34 -1.14 15.86 1.19
N ARG A 35 0.20 15.84 1.01
CA ARG A 35 1.19 15.49 2.06
C ARG A 35 0.99 16.24 3.37
N HIS A 36 0.63 17.52 3.29
CA HIS A 36 0.45 18.36 4.47
C HIS A 36 -0.84 18.02 5.22
N GLN A 37 -1.93 17.78 4.50
CA GLN A 37 -3.20 17.37 5.10
C GLN A 37 -3.06 15.99 5.76
N LEU A 38 -2.39 15.07 5.06
CA LEU A 38 -2.17 13.71 5.53
C LEU A 38 -1.29 13.67 6.79
N HIS A 39 -0.24 14.51 6.85
CA HIS A 39 0.56 14.69 8.05
C HIS A 39 -0.26 15.26 9.21
N ASN A 40 -1.11 16.27 8.96
CA ASN A 40 -1.98 16.83 9.99
C ASN A 40 -2.95 15.79 10.54
N ILE A 41 -3.60 15.00 9.67
CA ILE A 41 -4.51 13.92 10.08
C ILE A 41 -3.77 12.88 10.93
N ILE A 42 -2.58 12.43 10.51
CA ILE A 42 -1.80 11.46 11.29
C ILE A 42 -1.41 12.03 12.66
N HIS A 43 -1.01 13.30 12.70
CA HIS A 43 -0.63 13.97 13.94
C HIS A 43 -1.83 14.09 14.90
N GLU A 44 -3.00 14.49 14.39
CA GLU A 44 -4.22 14.58 15.17
C GLU A 44 -4.70 13.22 15.68
N LEU A 45 -4.68 12.19 14.82
CA LEU A 45 -4.95 10.81 15.21
C LEU A 45 -4.00 10.32 16.30
N SER A 46 -2.72 10.68 16.24
CA SER A 46 -1.73 10.32 17.26
C SER A 46 -2.03 10.98 18.61
N ILE A 47 -2.44 12.25 18.63
CA ILE A 47 -2.83 12.95 19.86
C ILE A 47 -4.08 12.30 20.46
N GLN A 48 -5.09 12.03 19.64
CA GLN A 48 -6.31 11.38 20.12
C GLN A 48 -6.05 9.97 20.65
N TRP A 49 -5.16 9.22 20.00
CA TRP A 49 -4.75 7.90 20.48
C TRP A 49 -4.10 7.96 21.86
N GLU A 50 -3.18 8.91 22.08
CA GLU A 50 -2.53 9.07 23.38
C GLU A 50 -3.54 9.47 24.46
N ASN A 51 -4.51 10.33 24.14
CA ASN A 51 -5.60 10.68 25.06
C ASN A 51 -6.46 9.45 25.44
N ILE A 52 -6.84 8.62 24.47
CA ILE A 52 -7.62 7.39 24.72
C ILE A 52 -6.80 6.41 25.58
N ARG A 53 -5.50 6.29 25.32
CA ARG A 53 -4.58 5.44 26.07
C ARG A 53 -4.43 5.91 27.53
N VAL A 54 -4.24 7.21 27.75
CA VAL A 54 -4.12 7.81 29.09
C VAL A 54 -5.41 7.64 29.90
N GLN A 55 -6.57 7.70 29.24
CA GLN A 55 -7.87 7.49 29.89
C GLN A 55 -8.18 6.01 30.19
N ASN A 56 -7.29 5.07 29.82
CA ASN A 56 -7.39 3.62 30.10
C ASN A 56 -8.70 2.95 29.62
N ILE A 57 -9.31 3.52 28.56
CA ILE A 57 -10.59 3.08 27.97
C ILE A 57 -10.39 1.91 27.00
N LEU A 58 -9.14 1.58 26.70
CA LEU A 58 -8.78 0.48 25.82
C LEU A 58 -9.12 -0.86 26.46
N THR A 59 -10.28 -1.40 26.12
CA THR A 59 -10.64 -2.78 26.40
C THR A 59 -9.68 -3.72 25.67
N ILE A 60 -9.30 -4.84 26.29
CA ILE A 60 -8.43 -5.89 25.72
C ILE A 60 -8.92 -6.36 24.33
N GLU A 61 -10.22 -6.28 24.09
CA GLU A 61 -10.86 -6.62 22.82
C GLU A 61 -10.47 -5.68 21.67
N ASN A 62 -10.41 -4.37 21.89
CA ASN A 62 -10.00 -3.39 20.88
C ASN A 62 -8.51 -3.57 20.52
N ILE A 63 -7.69 -3.96 21.50
CA ILE A 63 -6.27 -4.29 21.30
C ILE A 63 -6.14 -5.57 20.46
N LYS A 64 -7.01 -6.57 20.68
CA LYS A 64 -7.02 -7.82 19.91
C LYS A 64 -7.42 -7.57 18.45
N GLU A 65 -8.42 -6.72 18.21
CA GLU A 65 -8.88 -6.35 16.86
C GLU A 65 -7.83 -5.53 16.09
N ALA A 66 -7.17 -4.59 16.76
CA ALA A 66 -6.02 -3.85 16.20
C ALA A 66 -4.84 -4.80 15.84
N THR A 67 -4.60 -5.82 16.68
CA THR A 67 -3.54 -6.81 16.46
C THR A 67 -3.84 -7.70 15.25
N ASN A 68 -5.11 -8.10 15.07
CA ASN A 68 -5.53 -8.88 13.90
C ASN A 68 -5.36 -8.07 12.60
N THR A 69 -5.63 -6.76 12.64
CA THR A 69 -5.44 -5.89 11.49
C THR A 69 -3.96 -5.75 11.10
N LYS A 70 -3.05 -5.67 12.08
CA LYS A 70 -1.59 -5.71 11.83
C LYS A 70 -1.14 -7.03 11.20
N LEU A 71 -1.75 -8.15 11.59
CA LEU A 71 -1.45 -9.46 11.01
C LEU A 71 -1.84 -9.49 9.53
N VAL A 72 -3.03 -9.00 9.17
CA VAL A 72 -3.47 -8.90 7.76
C VAL A 72 -2.52 -8.00 6.95
N GLN A 73 -2.12 -6.85 7.49
CA GLN A 73 -1.12 -5.97 6.85
C GLN A 73 0.23 -6.68 6.65
N THR A 74 0.68 -7.46 7.63
CA THR A 74 1.95 -8.20 7.55
C THR A 74 1.90 -9.28 6.48
N ILE A 75 0.78 -10.03 6.39
CA ILE A 75 0.57 -11.01 5.33
C ILE A 75 0.54 -10.32 3.96
N PHE A 76 -0.15 -9.19 3.84
CA PHE A 76 -0.22 -8.43 2.59
C PHE A 76 1.18 -7.97 2.13
N ILE A 77 2.00 -7.43 3.04
CA ILE A 77 3.41 -7.08 2.75
C ILE A 77 4.19 -8.30 2.27
N ALA A 78 4.06 -9.45 2.95
CA ALA A 78 4.77 -10.67 2.58
C ALA A 78 4.36 -11.18 1.19
N VAL A 79 3.07 -11.13 0.86
CA VAL A 79 2.57 -11.50 -0.47
C VAL A 79 3.11 -10.54 -1.54
N MET A 80 3.12 -9.24 -1.28
CA MET A 80 3.66 -8.26 -2.23
C MET A 80 5.17 -8.40 -2.45
N LEU A 81 5.93 -8.68 -1.38
CA LEU A 81 7.38 -8.94 -1.49
C LEU A 81 7.68 -10.23 -2.25
N THR A 82 6.90 -11.29 -2.04
CA THR A 82 7.08 -12.55 -2.78
C THR A 82 6.69 -12.40 -4.25
N ALA A 83 5.57 -11.74 -4.56
CA ALA A 83 5.18 -11.43 -5.93
C ALA A 83 6.20 -10.55 -6.65
N GLY A 84 6.67 -9.49 -5.99
CA GLY A 84 7.75 -8.63 -6.51
C GLY A 84 9.06 -9.38 -6.70
N GLY A 85 9.41 -10.28 -5.77
CA GLY A 85 10.58 -11.14 -5.87
C GLY A 85 10.54 -12.05 -7.09
N ILE A 86 9.39 -12.69 -7.37
CA ILE A 86 9.19 -13.52 -8.56
C ILE A 86 9.35 -12.70 -9.84
N TYR A 87 8.78 -11.49 -9.87
CA TYR A 87 8.90 -10.59 -11.01
C TYR A 87 10.35 -10.16 -11.28
N ILE A 88 11.11 -9.84 -10.21
CA ILE A 88 12.53 -9.50 -10.30
C ILE A 88 13.36 -10.70 -10.77
N LEU A 89 13.04 -11.92 -10.32
CA LEU A 89 13.81 -13.12 -10.61
C LEU A 89 13.69 -13.56 -12.09
N ARG A 90 12.53 -13.31 -12.73
CA ARG A 90 12.22 -13.72 -14.12
C ARG A 90 13.31 -13.33 -15.14
N PRO A 91 13.73 -12.05 -15.28
CA PRO A 91 14.77 -11.68 -16.24
C PRO A 91 16.15 -12.27 -15.92
N TYR A 92 16.49 -12.49 -14.64
CA TYR A 92 17.77 -13.10 -14.28
C TYR A 92 17.80 -14.60 -14.59
N ILE A 93 16.70 -15.31 -14.39
CA ILE A 93 16.58 -16.72 -14.83
C ILE A 93 16.73 -16.80 -16.35
N MET A 94 16.11 -15.88 -17.07
CA MET A 94 16.20 -15.83 -18.51
C MET A 94 17.64 -15.53 -18.95
N LEU A 95 18.30 -14.52 -18.38
CA LEU A 95 19.72 -14.19 -18.63
C LEU A 95 20.66 -15.37 -18.30
N LEU A 96 20.44 -16.07 -17.19
CA LEU A 96 21.21 -17.26 -16.80
C LEU A 96 21.04 -18.39 -17.82
N SER A 97 19.80 -18.65 -18.24
CA SER A 97 19.50 -19.67 -19.25
C SER A 97 20.20 -19.36 -20.57
N TYR A 98 20.29 -18.08 -20.95
CA TYR A 98 21.03 -17.64 -22.14
C TYR A 98 22.54 -17.77 -21.96
N SER A 99 23.09 -17.42 -20.80
CA SER A 99 24.52 -17.59 -20.53
C SER A 99 24.95 -19.06 -20.60
N LEU A 100 24.09 -19.98 -20.15
CA LEU A 100 24.34 -21.43 -20.25
C LEU A 100 24.21 -21.95 -21.69
N ARG A 101 23.35 -21.32 -22.52
CA ARG A 101 23.10 -21.69 -23.92
C ARG A 101 24.00 -20.98 -24.93
N SER A 102 24.71 -19.93 -24.51
CA SER A 102 25.66 -19.12 -25.30
C SER A 102 26.85 -19.92 -25.86
N ASN A 103 27.05 -21.17 -25.41
CA ASN A 103 28.02 -22.09 -26.02
C ASN A 103 27.55 -22.65 -27.38
N THR A 104 26.33 -22.32 -27.80
CA THR A 104 25.75 -22.71 -29.09
C THR A 104 25.48 -21.46 -29.94
N ASN A 105 25.97 -21.50 -31.18
CA ASN A 105 26.23 -20.43 -32.14
C ASN A 105 25.02 -19.62 -32.65
N ASN A 106 24.17 -19.09 -31.76
CA ASN A 106 23.04 -18.25 -32.14
C ASN A 106 23.32 -16.77 -31.81
N SER A 107 23.14 -15.91 -32.81
CA SER A 107 23.05 -14.45 -32.65
C SER A 107 21.98 -14.11 -31.62
N ILE A 108 22.38 -13.37 -30.59
CA ILE A 108 21.55 -13.12 -29.40
C ILE A 108 20.64 -11.92 -29.68
N ASP A 109 19.31 -12.15 -29.72
CA ASP A 109 18.32 -11.07 -29.75
C ASP A 109 18.07 -10.56 -28.34
N TYR A 110 18.82 -9.53 -27.94
CA TYR A 110 18.75 -8.91 -26.61
C TYR A 110 17.43 -8.15 -26.35
N ASP A 111 16.68 -7.79 -27.39
CA ASP A 111 15.39 -7.08 -27.29
C ASP A 111 14.32 -7.91 -26.59
N ASN A 112 14.31 -9.24 -26.78
CA ASN A 112 13.33 -10.14 -26.15
C ASN A 112 13.62 -10.44 -24.67
N LEU A 113 14.76 -9.98 -24.14
CA LEU A 113 15.15 -10.20 -22.73
C LEU A 113 14.66 -9.09 -21.80
N MET A 114 14.24 -7.95 -22.36
CA MET A 114 13.87 -6.78 -21.58
C MET A 114 12.53 -6.99 -20.90
N THR A 115 12.45 -6.60 -19.62
CA THR A 115 11.21 -6.74 -18.83
C THR A 115 10.16 -5.73 -19.28
N TYR A 116 10.58 -4.57 -19.78
CA TYR A 116 9.70 -3.59 -20.43
C TYR A 116 9.95 -3.58 -21.94
N THR A 117 8.89 -3.65 -22.74
CA THR A 117 8.92 -3.45 -24.19
C THR A 117 9.10 -1.97 -24.56
N ALA A 118 10.02 -1.28 -23.90
CA ALA A 118 10.37 0.10 -24.22
C ALA A 118 11.41 0.06 -25.35
N GLY A 119 11.05 0.57 -26.53
CA GLY A 119 12.00 0.74 -27.62
C GLY A 119 13.11 1.69 -27.19
N TYR A 120 14.29 1.17 -26.88
CA TYR A 120 15.45 1.98 -26.56
C TYR A 120 16.04 2.57 -27.86
N PRO A 121 16.40 3.87 -27.89
CA PRO A 121 16.94 4.51 -29.09
C PRO A 121 18.39 4.08 -29.40
N PHE A 122 18.95 3.12 -28.67
CA PHE A 122 20.31 2.62 -28.80
C PHE A 122 20.32 1.10 -28.93
N ALA A 123 21.17 0.58 -29.82
CA ALA A 123 21.34 -0.86 -30.00
C ALA A 123 22.19 -1.44 -28.85
N ILE A 124 21.66 -2.45 -28.16
CA ILE A 124 22.34 -3.15 -27.08
C ILE A 124 23.27 -4.17 -27.70
N LYS A 125 24.58 -4.00 -27.52
CA LYS A 125 25.59 -4.80 -28.22
C LYS A 125 26.27 -5.82 -27.31
N THR A 126 26.23 -5.59 -25.99
CA THR A 126 26.91 -6.43 -25.01
C THR A 126 26.00 -6.92 -23.90
N LEU A 127 26.33 -8.09 -23.34
CA LEU A 127 25.62 -8.67 -22.20
C LEU A 127 25.71 -7.77 -20.95
N GLN A 128 26.81 -7.03 -20.79
CA GLN A 128 26.98 -6.08 -19.68
C GLN A 128 26.01 -4.90 -19.78
N GLU A 129 25.87 -4.30 -20.96
CA GLU A 129 24.87 -3.23 -21.19
C GLU A 129 23.45 -3.73 -20.92
N CYS A 130 23.12 -4.94 -21.38
CA CYS A 130 21.83 -5.57 -21.12
C CYS A 130 21.57 -5.77 -19.62
N PHE A 131 22.57 -6.25 -18.87
CA PHE A 131 22.48 -6.41 -17.42
C PHE A 131 22.23 -5.08 -16.70
N PHE A 132 22.98 -4.02 -17.03
CA PHE A 132 22.78 -2.70 -16.42
C PHE A 132 21.37 -2.14 -16.65
N ILE A 133 20.84 -2.29 -17.88
CA ILE A 133 19.50 -1.78 -18.20
C ILE A 133 18.43 -2.58 -17.46
N ILE A 134 18.55 -3.92 -17.42
CA ILE A 134 17.64 -4.77 -16.64
C ILE A 134 17.70 -4.38 -15.17
N THR A 135 18.88 -4.25 -14.57
CA THR A 135 19.03 -3.84 -13.16
C THR A 135 18.40 -2.47 -12.91
N TYR A 136 18.59 -1.50 -13.80
CA TYR A 136 17.97 -0.17 -13.68
C TYR A 136 16.43 -0.24 -13.73
N GLN A 137 15.87 -0.99 -14.69
CA GLN A 137 14.43 -1.23 -14.79
C GLN A 137 13.89 -1.90 -13.50
N GLN A 138 14.61 -2.89 -12.97
CA GLN A 138 14.22 -3.60 -11.76
C GLN A 138 14.26 -2.73 -10.51
N ILE A 139 15.29 -1.88 -10.36
CA ILE A 139 15.35 -0.90 -9.25
C ILE A 139 14.16 0.07 -9.34
N THR A 140 13.87 0.58 -10.53
CA THR A 140 12.76 1.51 -10.74
C THR A 140 11.42 0.85 -10.41
N ALA A 141 11.19 -0.38 -10.89
CA ALA A 141 9.99 -1.15 -10.58
C ALA A 141 9.87 -1.48 -9.09
N PHE A 142 10.99 -1.83 -8.43
CA PHE A 142 11.02 -2.09 -6.99
C PHE A 142 10.65 -0.84 -6.18
N VAL A 143 11.23 0.32 -6.50
CA VAL A 143 10.90 1.59 -5.83
C VAL A 143 9.43 1.94 -6.03
N ALA A 144 8.89 1.77 -7.24
CA ALA A 144 7.48 2.00 -7.52
C ALA A 144 6.57 1.05 -6.71
N CYS A 145 6.94 -0.23 -6.61
CA CYS A 145 6.21 -1.22 -5.82
C CYS A 145 6.22 -0.88 -4.31
N VAL A 146 7.39 -0.57 -3.76
CA VAL A 146 7.52 -0.15 -2.35
C VAL A 146 6.69 1.09 -2.07
N TYR A 147 6.73 2.07 -2.97
CA TYR A 147 5.92 3.27 -2.86
C TYR A 147 4.42 2.95 -2.85
N TRP A 148 3.97 2.09 -3.77
CA TRP A 148 2.58 1.68 -3.89
C TRP A 148 2.07 0.93 -2.66
N VAL A 149 2.84 -0.05 -2.19
CA VAL A 149 2.55 -0.83 -0.97
C VAL A 149 2.51 0.07 0.25
N SER A 150 3.45 1.02 0.37
CA SER A 150 3.48 1.97 1.50
C SER A 150 2.24 2.85 1.54
N CYS A 151 1.75 3.31 0.39
CA CYS A 151 0.51 4.09 0.32
C CYS A 151 -0.70 3.29 0.81
N ASP A 152 -0.83 2.04 0.36
CA ASP A 152 -1.96 1.19 0.71
C ASP A 152 -1.94 0.78 2.19
N ILE A 153 -0.76 0.50 2.75
CA ILE A 153 -0.59 0.23 4.19
C ILE A 153 -0.96 1.46 5.01
N LEU A 154 -0.50 2.64 4.60
CA LEU A 154 -0.81 3.86 5.33
C LEU A 154 -2.32 4.14 5.32
N TYR A 155 -2.97 3.99 4.17
CA TYR A 155 -4.42 4.10 4.06
C TYR A 155 -5.15 3.11 4.97
N ALA A 156 -4.76 1.83 4.92
CA ALA A 156 -5.33 0.80 5.77
C ALA A 156 -5.15 1.15 7.25
N THR A 157 -3.96 1.62 7.64
CA THR A 157 -3.62 1.97 9.02
C THR A 157 -4.45 3.15 9.52
N ILE A 158 -4.58 4.22 8.73
CA ILE A 158 -5.43 5.36 9.07
C ILE A 158 -6.87 4.92 9.25
N THR A 159 -7.39 4.12 8.30
CA THR A 159 -8.77 3.63 8.37
C THR A 159 -9.02 2.81 9.62
N THR A 160 -8.09 1.91 9.97
CA THR A 160 -8.18 1.11 11.20
C THR A 160 -8.17 1.98 12.45
N GLN A 161 -7.31 3.00 12.51
CA GLN A 161 -7.25 3.92 13.65
C GLN A 161 -8.57 4.69 13.81
N ILE A 162 -9.14 5.19 12.71
CA ILE A 162 -10.43 5.88 12.71
C ILE A 162 -11.55 4.92 13.17
N THR A 163 -11.60 3.69 12.65
CA THR A 163 -12.60 2.70 13.07
C THR A 163 -12.52 2.40 14.56
N ILE A 164 -11.30 2.23 15.10
CA ILE A 164 -11.12 2.00 16.54
C ILE A 164 -11.59 3.22 17.34
N GLN A 165 -11.29 4.43 16.89
CA GLN A 165 -11.78 5.65 17.56
C GLN A 165 -13.31 5.70 17.59
N PHE A 166 -13.99 5.38 16.48
CA PHE A 166 -15.45 5.29 16.45
C PHE A 166 -16.01 4.19 17.34
N LEU A 167 -15.36 3.02 17.38
CA LEU A 167 -15.79 1.92 18.24
C LEU A 167 -15.68 2.30 19.72
N VAL A 168 -14.59 2.96 20.12
CA VAL A 168 -14.42 3.49 21.48
C VAL A 168 -15.49 4.53 21.80
N LEU A 169 -15.80 5.42 20.86
CA LEU A 169 -16.82 6.45 21.02
C LEU A 169 -18.22 5.85 21.19
N ALA A 170 -18.56 4.85 20.38
CA ALA A 170 -19.83 4.12 20.45
C ALA A 170 -19.99 3.39 21.79
N ARG A 171 -18.94 2.71 22.26
CA ARG A 171 -18.95 2.04 23.57
C ARG A 171 -19.09 3.02 24.73
N ARG A 172 -18.46 4.20 24.66
CA ARG A 172 -18.66 5.27 25.66
C ARG A 172 -20.11 5.72 25.69
N LEU A 173 -20.71 5.97 24.53
CA LEU A 173 -22.11 6.38 24.44
C LEU A 173 -23.04 5.30 25.00
N GLU A 174 -22.80 4.03 24.68
CA GLU A 174 -23.56 2.90 25.22
C GLU A 174 -23.41 2.80 26.74
N SER A 175 -22.20 3.02 27.29
CA SER A 175 -21.99 3.02 28.75
C SER A 175 -22.67 4.17 29.48
N ILE A 176 -22.80 5.34 28.83
CA ILE A 176 -23.52 6.50 29.37
C ILE A 176 -25.03 6.20 29.37
N ILE A 177 -25.56 5.65 28.28
CA ILE A 177 -26.97 5.29 28.15
C ILE A 177 -27.35 4.13 29.10
N ALA A 178 -26.47 3.15 29.28
CA ALA A 178 -26.68 2.03 30.21
C ALA A 178 -26.46 2.43 31.69
N GLY A 179 -25.68 3.49 31.94
CA GLY A 179 -25.45 4.07 33.27
C GLY A 179 -26.59 4.97 33.77
N ASP A 180 -27.56 5.29 32.91
CA ASP A 180 -28.70 6.16 33.22
C ASP A 180 -29.74 5.51 34.17
N ASP A 181 -29.58 4.22 34.50
CA ASP A 181 -30.42 3.51 35.47
C ASP A 181 -29.99 3.73 36.94
N TYR A 182 -28.85 4.39 37.22
CA TYR A 182 -28.38 4.67 38.59
C TYR A 182 -27.90 6.13 38.80
N LEU A 183 -28.87 7.04 38.86
CA LEU A 183 -28.90 8.29 39.66
C LEU A 183 -27.83 9.38 39.43
N GLN A 184 -28.34 10.57 39.04
CA GLN A 184 -27.89 11.93 39.42
C GLN A 184 -26.59 12.48 38.80
N HIS A 185 -26.58 12.84 37.51
CA HIS A 185 -25.91 14.06 36.99
C HIS A 185 -26.28 14.36 35.53
N ASP A 186 -27.48 14.93 35.31
CA ASP A 186 -28.00 15.31 33.99
C ASP A 186 -27.09 16.32 33.25
N ASP A 187 -26.37 17.16 34.02
CA ASP A 187 -25.42 18.15 33.49
C ASP A 187 -24.10 17.52 33.00
N ASP A 188 -23.66 16.39 33.59
CA ASP A 188 -22.41 15.71 33.18
C ASP A 188 -22.63 14.91 31.89
N VAL A 189 -23.79 14.25 31.76
CA VAL A 189 -24.19 13.50 30.56
C VAL A 189 -24.35 14.43 29.36
N HIS A 190 -24.98 15.59 29.53
CA HIS A 190 -25.09 16.59 28.47
C HIS A 190 -23.73 17.16 28.05
N SER A 191 -22.80 17.35 28.99
CA SER A 191 -21.45 17.80 28.69
C SER A 191 -20.65 16.76 27.91
N GLN A 192 -20.75 15.48 28.27
CA GLN A 192 -20.09 14.37 27.59
C GLN A 192 -20.69 14.13 26.20
N LEU A 193 -22.01 14.25 26.02
CA LEU A 193 -22.65 14.19 24.70
C LEU A 193 -22.19 15.34 23.80
N ARG A 194 -22.01 16.54 24.37
CA ARG A 194 -21.51 17.71 23.64
C ARG A 194 -20.07 17.52 23.20
N ASP A 195 -19.21 16.97 24.06
CA ASP A 195 -17.82 16.67 23.73
C ASP A 195 -17.71 15.59 22.65
N ILE A 196 -18.54 14.55 22.72
CA ILE A 196 -18.65 13.51 21.68
C ILE A 196 -19.10 14.11 20.34
N ALA A 197 -20.11 14.99 20.35
CA ALA A 197 -20.59 15.68 19.16
C ALA A 197 -19.55 16.65 18.58
N MET A 198 -18.80 17.35 19.44
CA MET A 198 -17.70 18.22 19.00
C MET A 198 -16.55 17.41 18.41
N GLN A 199 -16.19 16.27 19.01
CA GLN A 199 -15.13 15.40 18.51
C GLN A 199 -15.51 14.76 17.17
N HIS A 200 -16.77 14.37 16.99
CA HIS A 200 -17.31 13.93 15.70
C HIS A 200 -17.27 15.06 14.66
N ASN A 201 -17.58 16.29 15.04
CA ASN A 201 -17.55 17.44 14.12
C ASN A 201 -16.11 17.86 13.75
N GLN A 202 -15.13 17.68 14.63
CA GLN A 202 -13.71 17.88 14.31
C GLN A 202 -13.12 16.80 13.39
N LEU A 203 -13.64 15.57 13.45
CA LEU A 203 -13.23 14.48 12.55
C LEU A 203 -13.79 14.62 11.12
N PHE A 204 -14.86 15.40 10.91
CA PHE A 204 -15.59 15.50 9.64
C PHE A 204 -15.74 16.92 9.05
N GLY A 205 -15.44 17.97 9.81
CA GLY A 205 -15.47 19.37 9.36
C GLY A 205 -14.10 19.88 8.93
#